data_AF-Q8BYN5-F1
#
_entry.id   AF-Q8BYN5-F1
#
_cell.length_a   1.000
_cell.length_b   1.000
_cell.length_c   1.000
_cell.angle_alpha   90.00
_cell.angle_beta   90.00
_cell.angle_gamma   90.00
#
_symmetry.space_group_name_H-M   'P 1'
#
loop_
_entity.id
_entity.type
_entity.pdbx_description
1 polymer ?
#
loop_
_entity_poly.entity_id
_entity_poly.type
_entity_poly.pdbx_seq_one_letter_code
_entity_poly.pdbx_strand_id
1 'polypeptide(L)'
;MDSQKEALQRIISTLANKSDEIQNFIDTLNHTLKGVQENSSNILSELDEEFDSLYSILDDVKESMISTIKQEQVRKSQELQSQLSQCNNALENSEELLEFATRSLDIKEPEEFSKAARQIKDRVTMASAFRLSLKPKVSDNMTHLMVDFSQERQMLQTLKFLPVPKAPEIDPVECLVADNSVTVAWRMPEEDNKIDHFIMEYRKTNFDGLPRVKDERCWEVIDNIKGTEYTLSGLKFDSKYMNFRVRACNKAVAGDYSDPVTLETRALNFSLDNSSSHLNLKVEDSCVEWDPTGGKGQESKIKGKENKGSVHVTSLKKHTSGTPSPKRTSVGSRPPAVRGSRDRFTGESYTVLGDTAIENGQHYWEVKAQKDCKSYSVGVAYKTLGKFDQLGKTNTSWCVHVNSWLQNTFAAKHNNKVKALDVPVPEKIGVFCDFDGGQLSFYDAHSKQLLYSFKTKFTQPVVPGFMVWCGGLSLSTGMQVPSAVRTLQKSENGMTGSTSSLNNVTQ
;
A
#
# COMPACT_ATOMS: atom_id res chain seq x y z
N MET A 1 -24.91 60.11 -32.65
CA MET A 1 -25.76 59.08 -32.01
C MET A 1 -25.02 57.76 -31.87
N ASP A 2 -24.35 57.26 -32.91
CA ASP A 2 -23.96 55.85 -32.96
C ASP A 2 -22.85 55.48 -31.97
N SER A 3 -21.92 56.38 -31.67
CA SER A 3 -20.97 56.23 -30.55
C SER A 3 -21.64 56.08 -29.16
N GLN A 4 -22.84 56.65 -28.98
CA GLN A 4 -23.64 56.45 -27.76
C GLN A 4 -24.33 55.07 -27.78
N LYS A 5 -24.73 54.57 -28.97
CA LYS A 5 -25.24 53.20 -29.12
C LYS A 5 -24.17 52.17 -28.83
N GLU A 6 -22.94 52.34 -29.34
CA GLU A 6 -21.80 51.45 -29.07
C GLU A 6 -21.39 51.45 -27.59
N ALA A 7 -21.42 52.61 -26.94
CA ALA A 7 -21.19 52.71 -25.49
C ALA A 7 -22.28 51.96 -24.70
N LEU A 8 -23.55 52.15 -25.07
CA LEU A 8 -24.68 51.45 -24.48
C LEU A 8 -24.61 49.93 -24.71
N GLN A 9 -24.24 49.47 -25.91
CA GLN A 9 -24.05 48.05 -26.23
C GLN A 9 -22.93 47.41 -25.40
N ARG A 10 -21.81 48.10 -25.19
CA ARG A 10 -20.74 47.63 -24.30
C ARG A 10 -21.23 47.53 -22.85
N ILE A 11 -21.95 48.53 -22.35
CA ILE A 11 -22.56 48.50 -21.01
C ILE A 11 -23.54 47.33 -20.88
N ILE A 12 -24.41 47.10 -21.88
CA ILE A 12 -25.34 45.96 -21.93
C ILE A 12 -24.59 44.62 -21.90
N SER A 13 -23.52 44.47 -22.68
CA SER A 13 -22.72 43.23 -22.69
C SER A 13 -22.00 42.99 -21.34
N THR A 14 -21.44 44.02 -20.72
CA THR A 14 -20.82 43.88 -19.38
C THR A 14 -21.87 43.55 -18.31
N LEU A 15 -23.07 44.15 -18.37
CA LEU A 15 -24.18 43.82 -17.48
C LEU A 15 -24.70 42.39 -17.70
N ALA A 16 -24.81 41.94 -18.95
CA ALA A 16 -25.23 40.57 -19.28
C ALA A 16 -24.24 39.53 -18.75
N ASN A 17 -22.94 39.69 -19.04
CA ASN A 17 -21.90 38.82 -18.52
C ASN A 17 -21.90 38.82 -16.98
N LYS A 18 -22.05 40.00 -16.34
CA LYS A 18 -22.07 40.06 -14.88
C LYS A 18 -23.34 39.47 -14.27
N SER A 19 -24.47 39.53 -14.97
CA SER A 19 -25.70 38.84 -14.58
C SER A 19 -25.54 37.32 -14.64
N ASP A 20 -24.82 36.81 -15.63
CA ASP A 20 -24.50 35.37 -15.76
C ASP A 20 -23.54 34.90 -14.66
N GLU A 21 -22.46 35.65 -14.39
CA GLU A 21 -21.57 35.40 -13.23
C GLU A 21 -22.36 35.38 -11.91
N ILE A 22 -23.29 36.31 -11.71
CA ILE A 22 -24.12 36.39 -10.51
C ILE A 22 -25.09 35.20 -10.44
N GLN A 23 -25.70 34.77 -11.55
CA GLN A 23 -26.58 33.60 -11.59
C GLN A 23 -25.82 32.32 -11.23
N ASN A 24 -24.67 32.06 -11.88
CA ASN A 24 -23.82 30.91 -11.56
C ASN A 24 -23.37 30.91 -10.08
N PHE A 25 -23.09 32.10 -9.50
CA PHE A 25 -22.75 32.23 -8.08
C PHE A 25 -23.96 32.00 -7.16
N ILE A 26 -25.15 32.46 -7.53
CA ILE A 26 -26.41 32.16 -6.81
C ILE A 26 -26.68 30.65 -6.81
N ASP A 27 -26.51 29.98 -7.95
CA ASP A 27 -26.74 28.53 -8.06
C ASP A 27 -25.69 27.73 -7.27
N THR A 28 -24.44 28.21 -7.23
CA THR A 28 -23.40 27.69 -6.34
C THR A 28 -23.78 27.84 -4.87
N LEU A 29 -24.22 29.04 -4.45
CA LEU A 29 -24.67 29.31 -3.07
C LEU A 29 -25.89 28.47 -2.68
N ASN A 30 -26.85 28.29 -3.59
CA ASN A 30 -28.02 27.42 -3.38
C ASN A 30 -27.60 25.97 -3.19
N HIS A 31 -26.62 25.48 -3.97
CA HIS A 31 -26.08 24.13 -3.81
C HIS A 31 -25.34 23.97 -2.48
N THR A 32 -24.50 24.93 -2.08
CA THR A 32 -23.84 24.93 -0.76
C THR A 32 -24.84 24.99 0.38
N LEU A 33 -25.88 25.82 0.29
CA LEU A 33 -26.95 25.93 1.29
C LEU A 33 -27.69 24.59 1.46
N LYS A 34 -28.05 23.94 0.35
CA LYS A 34 -28.68 22.61 0.36
C LYS A 34 -27.75 21.55 0.97
N GLY A 35 -26.46 21.56 0.61
CA GLY A 35 -25.47 20.66 1.20
C GLY A 35 -25.29 20.85 2.71
N VAL A 36 -25.32 22.09 3.20
CA VAL A 36 -25.29 22.40 4.64
C VAL A 36 -26.56 21.92 5.35
N GLN A 37 -27.74 22.06 4.71
CA GLN A 37 -29.01 21.55 5.24
C GLN A 37 -29.02 20.01 5.33
N GLU A 38 -28.59 19.32 4.27
CA GLU A 38 -28.51 17.85 4.23
C GLU A 38 -27.48 17.33 5.24
N ASN A 39 -26.28 17.90 5.29
CA ASN A 39 -25.26 17.54 6.27
C ASN A 39 -25.72 17.81 7.72
N SER A 40 -26.40 18.94 7.98
CA SER A 40 -26.96 19.22 9.30
C SER A 40 -28.05 18.24 9.69
N SER A 41 -28.85 17.73 8.74
CA SER A 41 -29.87 16.73 9.02
C SER A 41 -29.25 15.36 9.36
N ASN A 42 -28.19 14.97 8.67
CA ASN A 42 -27.49 13.71 8.92
C ASN A 42 -26.81 13.72 10.30
N ILE A 43 -26.02 14.77 10.59
CA ILE A 43 -25.32 14.92 11.88
C ILE A 43 -26.30 15.04 13.07
N LEU A 44 -27.53 15.55 12.84
CA LEU A 44 -28.58 15.51 13.87
C LEU A 44 -29.11 14.09 14.12
N SER A 45 -29.27 13.25 13.08
CA SER A 45 -29.65 11.84 13.23
C SER A 45 -28.55 11.05 13.97
N GLU A 46 -27.30 11.18 13.53
CA GLU A 46 -26.14 10.51 14.14
C GLU A 46 -25.97 10.90 15.62
N LEU A 47 -26.29 12.15 15.98
CA LEU A 47 -26.26 12.62 17.36
C LEU A 47 -27.39 12.04 18.21
N ASP A 48 -28.62 11.97 17.69
CA ASP A 48 -29.75 11.32 18.36
C ASP A 48 -29.47 9.82 18.56
N GLU A 49 -28.93 9.13 17.54
CA GLU A 49 -28.59 7.70 17.60
C GLU A 49 -27.51 7.38 18.65
N GLU A 50 -26.46 8.20 18.78
CA GLU A 50 -25.45 8.03 19.85
C GLU A 50 -26.02 8.37 21.25
N PHE A 51 -27.00 9.28 21.36
CA PHE A 51 -27.72 9.55 22.62
C PHE A 51 -28.69 8.43 22.99
N ASP A 52 -29.46 7.89 22.05
CA ASP A 52 -30.34 6.73 22.26
C ASP A 52 -29.55 5.49 22.66
N SER A 53 -28.38 5.27 22.06
CA SER A 53 -27.44 4.22 22.50
C SER A 53 -27.02 4.41 23.96
N LEU A 54 -26.72 5.65 24.39
CA LEU A 54 -26.37 5.96 25.77
C LEU A 54 -27.58 5.80 26.71
N TYR A 55 -28.79 6.18 26.29
CA TYR A 55 -30.02 6.00 27.06
C TYR A 55 -30.38 4.52 27.24
N SER A 56 -30.19 3.68 26.23
CA SER A 56 -30.37 2.22 26.34
C SER A 56 -29.44 1.62 27.41
N ILE A 57 -28.16 1.99 27.39
CA ILE A 57 -27.18 1.53 28.39
C ILE A 57 -27.57 1.98 29.81
N LEU A 58 -28.08 3.21 29.96
CA LEU A 58 -28.54 3.72 31.25
C LEU A 58 -29.81 3.02 31.75
N ASP A 59 -30.73 2.63 30.85
CA ASP A 59 -31.95 1.90 31.23
C ASP A 59 -31.67 0.43 31.58
N ASP A 60 -30.77 -0.24 30.85
CA ASP A 60 -30.27 -1.59 31.17
C ASP A 60 -29.61 -1.64 32.55
N VAL A 61 -28.74 -0.67 32.86
CA VAL A 61 -28.09 -0.53 34.18
C VAL A 61 -29.14 -0.26 35.26
N LYS A 62 -30.11 0.61 35.00
CA LYS A 62 -31.23 0.93 35.90
C LYS A 62 -32.07 -0.31 36.23
N GLU A 63 -32.53 -1.06 35.23
CA GLU A 63 -33.35 -2.26 35.48
C GLU A 63 -32.55 -3.40 36.14
N SER A 64 -31.25 -3.53 35.84
CA SER A 64 -30.33 -4.43 36.56
C SER A 64 -30.22 -4.09 38.04
N MET A 65 -30.00 -2.82 38.39
CA MET A 65 -29.96 -2.35 39.79
C MET A 65 -31.31 -2.53 40.50
N ILE A 66 -32.41 -2.19 39.83
CA ILE A 66 -33.78 -2.39 40.34
C ILE A 66 -34.07 -3.88 40.58
N SER A 67 -33.62 -4.77 39.70
CA SER A 67 -33.74 -6.22 39.87
C SER A 67 -32.97 -6.70 41.10
N THR A 68 -31.75 -6.22 41.32
CA THR A 68 -30.94 -6.53 42.51
C THR A 68 -31.63 -6.10 43.80
N ILE A 69 -32.20 -4.89 43.85
CA ILE A 69 -32.94 -4.37 45.00
C ILE A 69 -34.21 -5.21 45.28
N LYS A 70 -34.98 -5.56 44.23
CA LYS A 70 -36.15 -6.44 44.34
C LYS A 70 -35.78 -7.84 44.86
N GLN A 71 -34.67 -8.41 44.39
CA GLN A 71 -34.19 -9.73 44.84
C GLN A 71 -33.78 -9.72 46.32
N GLU A 72 -33.04 -8.71 46.77
CA GLU A 72 -32.65 -8.59 48.19
C GLU A 72 -33.86 -8.34 49.10
N GLN A 73 -34.84 -7.53 48.65
CA GLN A 73 -36.11 -7.36 49.37
C GLN A 73 -36.84 -8.69 49.54
N VAL A 74 -36.99 -9.47 48.46
CA VAL A 74 -37.66 -10.79 48.49
C VAL A 74 -36.91 -11.76 49.41
N ARG A 75 -35.58 -11.85 49.28
CA ARG A 75 -34.72 -12.72 50.10
C ARG A 75 -34.86 -12.42 51.59
N LYS A 76 -34.80 -11.14 51.99
CA LYS A 76 -35.00 -10.73 53.39
C LYS A 76 -36.41 -11.03 53.88
N SER A 77 -37.42 -10.73 53.06
CA SER A 77 -38.83 -10.96 53.41
C SER A 77 -39.12 -12.45 53.63
N GLN A 78 -38.55 -13.32 52.79
CA GLN A 78 -38.69 -14.78 52.93
C GLN A 78 -38.03 -15.30 54.21
N GLU A 79 -36.83 -14.86 54.58
CA GLU A 79 -36.20 -15.31 55.84
C GLU A 79 -36.95 -14.80 57.08
N LEU A 80 -37.47 -13.56 57.04
CA LEU A 80 -38.31 -13.03 58.12
C LEU A 80 -39.66 -13.77 58.23
N GLN A 81 -40.31 -14.09 57.11
CA GLN A 81 -41.54 -14.91 57.09
C GLN A 81 -41.28 -16.33 57.61
N SER A 82 -40.15 -16.94 57.21
CA SER A 82 -39.69 -18.24 57.71
C SER A 82 -39.46 -18.22 59.23
N GLN A 83 -38.81 -17.18 59.75
CA GLN A 83 -38.62 -17.00 61.19
C GLN A 83 -39.93 -16.71 61.93
N LEU A 84 -40.83 -15.89 61.38
CA LEU A 84 -42.15 -15.63 61.96
C LEU A 84 -42.99 -16.90 62.07
N SER A 85 -43.00 -17.75 61.04
CA SER A 85 -43.66 -19.06 61.10
C SER A 85 -43.03 -19.97 62.18
N GLN A 86 -41.71 -20.02 62.28
CA GLN A 86 -41.00 -20.77 63.33
C GLN A 86 -41.36 -20.27 64.75
N CYS A 87 -41.46 -18.95 64.93
CA CYS A 87 -41.87 -18.33 66.20
C CYS A 87 -43.34 -18.59 66.54
N ASN A 88 -44.26 -18.42 65.59
CA ASN A 88 -45.69 -18.65 65.80
C ASN A 88 -45.97 -20.12 66.17
N ASN A 89 -45.43 -21.07 65.40
CA ASN A 89 -45.59 -22.50 65.68
C ASN A 89 -45.03 -22.89 67.06
N ALA A 90 -43.91 -22.28 67.47
CA ALA A 90 -43.33 -22.52 68.80
C ALA A 90 -44.12 -21.86 69.93
N LEU A 91 -44.75 -20.71 69.69
CA LEU A 91 -45.64 -20.04 70.65
C LEU A 91 -46.90 -20.89 70.86
N GLU A 92 -47.59 -21.29 69.79
CA GLU A 92 -48.77 -22.17 69.80
C GLU A 92 -48.50 -23.49 70.55
N ASN A 93 -47.39 -24.17 70.23
CA ASN A 93 -46.95 -25.38 70.96
C ASN A 93 -46.63 -25.13 72.45
N SER A 94 -46.28 -23.90 72.84
CA SER A 94 -46.01 -23.54 74.24
C SER A 94 -47.29 -23.16 74.98
N GLU A 95 -48.24 -22.51 74.30
CA GLU A 95 -49.56 -22.18 74.83
C GLU A 95 -50.39 -23.45 75.07
N GLU A 96 -50.41 -24.40 74.13
CA GLU A 96 -50.98 -25.74 74.36
C GLU A 96 -50.39 -26.42 75.60
N LEU A 97 -49.06 -26.36 75.74
CA LEU A 97 -48.33 -27.04 76.81
C LEU A 97 -48.56 -26.36 78.16
N LEU A 98 -48.65 -25.04 78.19
CA LEU A 98 -49.05 -24.27 79.36
C LEU A 98 -50.49 -24.61 79.76
N GLU A 99 -51.43 -24.63 78.82
CA GLU A 99 -52.83 -24.95 79.08
C GLU A 99 -53.01 -26.40 79.56
N PHE A 100 -52.29 -27.36 78.97
CA PHE A 100 -52.24 -28.75 79.45
C PHE A 100 -51.65 -28.86 80.86
N ALA A 101 -50.58 -28.11 81.15
CA ALA A 101 -50.00 -28.07 82.49
C ALA A 101 -50.94 -27.43 83.52
N THR A 102 -51.66 -26.36 83.17
CA THR A 102 -52.67 -25.73 84.04
C THR A 102 -53.81 -26.69 84.34
N ARG A 103 -54.43 -27.33 83.33
CA ARG A 103 -55.47 -28.36 83.53
C ARG A 103 -54.99 -29.53 84.40
N SER A 104 -53.70 -29.87 84.34
CA SER A 104 -53.12 -30.98 85.11
C SER A 104 -53.00 -30.70 86.61
N LEU A 105 -53.15 -29.44 87.06
CA LEU A 105 -53.17 -29.09 88.48
C LEU A 105 -54.46 -29.51 89.19
N ASP A 106 -55.56 -29.69 88.46
CA ASP A 106 -56.85 -30.12 89.00
C ASP A 106 -57.00 -31.65 89.15
N ILE A 107 -55.98 -32.42 88.72
CA ILE A 107 -55.99 -33.88 88.78
C ILE A 107 -55.84 -34.36 90.23
N LYS A 108 -56.87 -35.05 90.73
CA LYS A 108 -56.95 -35.52 92.12
C LYS A 108 -56.34 -36.91 92.34
N GLU A 109 -56.18 -37.70 91.28
CA GLU A 109 -55.66 -39.06 91.37
C GLU A 109 -54.11 -39.08 91.23
N PRO A 110 -53.35 -39.61 92.22
CA PRO A 110 -51.90 -39.52 92.21
C PRO A 110 -51.20 -40.17 91.01
N GLU A 111 -51.76 -41.27 90.47
CA GLU A 111 -51.19 -41.93 89.29
C GLU A 111 -51.43 -41.15 88.01
N GLU A 112 -52.63 -40.60 87.81
CA GLU A 112 -52.92 -39.71 86.69
C GLU A 112 -52.09 -38.43 86.74
N PHE A 113 -51.95 -37.82 87.91
CA PHE A 113 -51.10 -36.64 88.11
C PHE A 113 -49.63 -36.96 87.81
N SER A 114 -49.11 -38.10 88.29
CA SER A 114 -47.75 -38.57 88.01
C SER A 114 -47.51 -38.82 86.51
N LYS A 115 -48.52 -39.34 85.80
CA LYS A 115 -48.51 -39.56 84.34
C LYS A 115 -48.54 -38.23 83.56
N ALA A 116 -49.40 -37.30 83.95
CA ALA A 116 -49.48 -35.96 83.35
C ALA A 116 -48.20 -35.16 83.58
N ALA A 117 -47.69 -35.11 84.81
CA ALA A 117 -46.43 -34.45 85.17
C ALA A 117 -45.23 -35.00 84.38
N ARG A 118 -45.21 -36.31 84.08
CA ARG A 118 -44.21 -36.93 83.20
C ARG A 118 -44.33 -36.43 81.76
N GLN A 119 -45.54 -36.46 81.19
CA GLN A 119 -45.80 -35.94 79.84
C GLN A 119 -45.46 -34.45 79.69
N ILE A 120 -45.77 -33.63 80.71
CA ILE A 120 -45.39 -32.21 80.76
C ILE A 120 -43.87 -32.07 80.75
N LYS A 121 -43.15 -32.79 81.63
CA LYS A 121 -41.68 -32.78 81.70
C LYS A 121 -41.06 -33.15 80.35
N ASP A 122 -41.58 -34.18 79.69
CA ASP A 122 -41.07 -34.66 78.41
C ASP A 122 -41.36 -33.65 77.27
N ARG A 123 -42.58 -33.09 77.20
CA ARG A 123 -42.91 -32.01 76.25
C ARG A 123 -42.08 -30.74 76.49
N VAL A 124 -41.87 -30.32 77.75
CA VAL A 124 -41.04 -29.15 78.10
C VAL A 124 -39.59 -29.35 77.67
N THR A 125 -39.02 -30.53 77.89
CA THR A 125 -37.63 -30.86 77.49
C THR A 125 -37.43 -30.84 75.96
N MET A 126 -38.50 -31.13 75.21
CA MET A 126 -38.53 -31.16 73.75
C MET A 126 -39.06 -29.87 73.10
N ALA A 127 -39.58 -28.91 73.86
CA ALA A 127 -40.23 -27.71 73.33
C ALA A 127 -39.24 -26.83 72.55
N SER A 128 -39.61 -26.49 71.31
CA SER A 128 -38.79 -25.69 70.39
C SER A 128 -38.53 -24.27 70.88
N ALA A 129 -39.46 -23.68 71.65
CA ALA A 129 -39.36 -22.32 72.19
C ALA A 129 -38.06 -22.06 72.98
N PHE A 130 -37.61 -23.02 73.81
CA PHE A 130 -36.35 -22.89 74.57
C PHE A 130 -35.08 -22.96 73.70
N ARG A 131 -35.21 -23.24 72.40
CA ARG A 131 -34.12 -23.32 71.43
C ARG A 131 -34.19 -22.24 70.35
N LEU A 132 -35.19 -21.36 70.39
CA LEU A 132 -35.34 -20.27 69.42
C LEU A 132 -34.39 -19.10 69.73
N SER A 133 -33.79 -18.54 68.67
CA SER A 133 -33.12 -17.25 68.73
C SER A 133 -34.14 -16.13 68.60
N LEU A 134 -34.35 -15.37 69.69
CA LEU A 134 -35.21 -14.18 69.71
C LEU A 134 -34.50 -12.93 69.14
N LYS A 135 -33.79 -13.10 68.02
CA LYS A 135 -33.15 -12.04 67.24
C LYS A 135 -33.46 -12.25 65.75
N PRO A 136 -33.85 -11.21 64.99
CA PRO A 136 -34.02 -11.31 63.55
C PRO A 136 -32.77 -11.87 62.87
N LYS A 137 -32.93 -12.89 62.03
CA LYS A 137 -31.83 -13.53 61.28
C LYS A 137 -31.22 -12.62 60.21
N VAL A 138 -31.99 -11.63 59.74
CA VAL A 138 -31.56 -10.59 58.79
C VAL A 138 -31.89 -9.22 59.36
N SER A 139 -31.02 -8.24 59.11
CA SER A 139 -31.36 -6.83 59.29
C SER A 139 -32.19 -6.35 58.09
N ASP A 140 -33.11 -5.45 58.37
CA ASP A 140 -33.80 -4.54 57.44
C ASP A 140 -32.84 -3.75 56.54
N ASN A 141 -31.69 -3.27 57.04
CA ASN A 141 -30.81 -2.31 56.36
C ASN A 141 -30.39 -2.70 54.93
N MET A 142 -30.74 -1.86 53.94
CA MET A 142 -30.37 -2.01 52.52
C MET A 142 -29.44 -0.88 52.01
N THR A 143 -28.80 -0.08 52.89
CA THR A 143 -27.89 1.01 52.45
C THR A 143 -26.70 0.55 51.61
N HIS A 144 -26.33 -0.73 51.66
CA HIS A 144 -25.31 -1.32 50.79
C HIS A 144 -25.70 -1.39 49.30
N LEU A 145 -26.95 -1.06 48.96
CA LEU A 145 -27.46 -0.93 47.59
C LEU A 145 -27.69 0.54 47.18
N MET A 146 -27.22 1.51 47.97
CA MET A 146 -27.20 2.91 47.56
C MET A 146 -26.16 3.13 46.47
N VAL A 147 -26.50 3.97 45.50
CA VAL A 147 -25.65 4.28 44.34
C VAL A 147 -25.34 5.78 44.34
N ASP A 148 -24.08 6.12 44.08
CA ASP A 148 -23.63 7.48 43.79
C ASP A 148 -23.22 7.54 42.32
N PHE A 149 -23.78 8.49 41.57
CA PHE A 149 -23.51 8.71 40.15
C PHE A 149 -22.71 10.01 39.91
N SER A 150 -22.01 10.52 40.93
CA SER A 150 -21.30 11.80 40.85
C SER A 150 -20.15 11.79 39.83
N GLN A 151 -19.43 10.67 39.70
CA GLN A 151 -18.35 10.52 38.73
C GLN A 151 -18.89 10.44 37.29
N GLU A 152 -19.92 9.62 37.07
CA GLU A 152 -20.59 9.44 35.78
C GLU A 152 -21.22 10.75 35.33
N ARG A 153 -21.88 11.49 36.24
CA ARG A 153 -22.40 12.84 35.95
C ARG A 153 -21.28 13.80 35.53
N GLN A 154 -20.13 13.77 36.18
CA GLN A 154 -18.99 14.61 35.79
C GLN A 154 -18.43 14.20 34.41
N MET A 155 -18.40 12.90 34.09
CA MET A 155 -18.00 12.41 32.76
C MET A 155 -19.00 12.82 31.67
N LEU A 156 -20.31 12.73 31.92
CA LEU A 156 -21.35 13.20 30.99
C LEU A 156 -21.27 14.73 30.80
N GLN A 157 -20.90 15.48 31.83
CA GLN A 157 -20.68 16.93 31.74
C GLN A 157 -19.40 17.35 30.99
N THR A 158 -18.45 16.44 30.75
CA THR A 158 -17.26 16.71 29.92
C THR A 158 -17.41 16.28 28.46
N LEU A 159 -18.56 15.70 28.08
CA LEU A 159 -18.89 15.40 26.68
C LEU A 159 -18.86 16.66 25.82
N LYS A 160 -18.19 16.56 24.67
CA LYS A 160 -18.02 17.60 23.66
C LYS A 160 -17.93 16.93 22.29
N PHE A 161 -18.34 17.64 21.24
CA PHE A 161 -18.09 17.23 19.86
C PHE A 161 -16.61 16.89 19.64
N LEU A 162 -16.34 15.99 18.69
CA LEU A 162 -14.98 15.60 18.35
C LEU A 162 -14.23 16.83 17.79
N PRO A 163 -12.99 17.10 18.25
CA PRO A 163 -12.16 18.15 17.64
C PRO A 163 -11.81 17.75 16.20
N VAL A 164 -11.43 18.71 15.36
CA VAL A 164 -10.72 18.38 14.12
C VAL A 164 -9.35 17.80 14.50
N PRO A 165 -8.96 16.60 14.04
CA PRO A 165 -7.64 16.05 14.32
C PRO A 165 -6.55 16.99 13.82
N LYS A 166 -5.48 17.16 14.61
CA LYS A 166 -4.30 17.92 14.18
C LYS A 166 -3.61 17.21 13.01
N ALA A 167 -2.95 17.99 12.14
CA ALA A 167 -2.11 17.43 11.09
C ALA A 167 -1.00 16.56 11.73
N PRO A 168 -0.78 15.31 11.26
CA PRO A 168 0.35 14.49 11.68
C PRO A 168 1.69 15.11 11.27
N GLU A 169 2.74 14.83 12.04
CA GLU A 169 4.13 15.10 11.67
C GLU A 169 4.73 13.83 11.07
N ILE A 170 5.06 13.83 9.78
CA ILE A 170 5.88 12.76 9.18
C ILE A 170 7.30 12.91 9.70
N ASP A 171 7.93 11.81 10.15
CA ASP A 171 9.33 11.80 10.57
C ASP A 171 10.24 11.35 9.41
N PRO A 172 11.04 12.24 8.79
CA PRO A 172 11.86 11.87 7.64
C PRO A 172 13.07 10.99 7.99
N VAL A 173 13.37 10.78 9.28
CA VAL A 173 14.50 9.93 9.74
C VAL A 173 14.07 8.46 9.82
N GLU A 174 12.84 8.21 10.28
CA GLU A 174 12.24 6.87 10.32
C GLU A 174 11.63 6.45 8.95
N CYS A 175 11.48 7.39 8.01
CA CYS A 175 11.12 7.07 6.62
C CYS A 175 12.25 6.31 5.89
N LEU A 176 11.92 5.15 5.29
CA LEU A 176 12.90 4.25 4.67
C LEU A 176 12.56 3.95 3.20
N VAL A 177 13.54 4.07 2.30
CA VAL A 177 13.43 3.72 0.87
C VAL A 177 14.40 2.57 0.55
N ALA A 178 13.95 1.33 0.72
CA ALA A 178 14.77 0.12 0.59
C ALA A 178 14.04 -1.01 -0.15
N ASP A 179 14.79 -1.84 -0.88
CA ASP A 179 14.31 -3.01 -1.62
C ASP A 179 12.99 -2.79 -2.41
N ASN A 180 12.93 -1.69 -3.17
CA ASN A 180 11.75 -1.28 -3.97
C ASN A 180 10.46 -1.08 -3.14
N SER A 181 10.65 -0.73 -1.87
CA SER A 181 9.59 -0.42 -0.92
C SER A 181 9.84 0.96 -0.31
N VAL A 182 8.77 1.62 0.14
CA VAL A 182 8.84 2.89 0.85
C VAL A 182 8.02 2.78 2.13
N THR A 183 8.69 2.83 3.27
CA THR A 183 8.10 2.99 4.59
C THR A 183 8.02 4.47 4.92
N VAL A 184 6.83 4.93 5.29
CA VAL A 184 6.59 6.28 5.79
C VAL A 184 6.13 6.14 7.24
N ALA A 185 6.75 6.89 8.15
CA ALA A 185 6.40 6.92 9.56
C ALA A 185 6.03 8.34 9.97
N TRP A 186 5.07 8.48 10.89
CA TRP A 186 4.59 9.75 11.39
C TRP A 186 4.25 9.65 12.88
N ARG A 187 3.92 10.80 13.48
CA ARG A 187 3.42 10.92 14.85
C ARG A 187 2.34 11.99 14.92
N MET A 188 1.58 12.00 16.00
CA MET A 188 0.74 13.16 16.34
C MET A 188 1.54 14.17 17.16
N PRO A 189 1.35 15.49 16.97
CA PRO A 189 1.96 16.50 17.85
C PRO A 189 1.48 16.42 19.31
N GLU A 190 0.27 15.92 19.52
CA GLU A 190 -0.39 15.68 20.81
C GLU A 190 -1.17 14.37 20.74
N GLU A 191 -1.21 13.60 21.84
CA GLU A 191 -1.97 12.36 21.95
C GLU A 191 -3.48 12.60 21.83
N ASP A 192 -4.10 12.16 20.72
CA ASP A 192 -5.56 12.21 20.52
C ASP A 192 -6.14 10.81 20.35
N ASN A 193 -6.73 10.29 21.43
CA ASN A 193 -7.37 8.98 21.48
C ASN A 193 -8.72 8.91 20.73
N LYS A 194 -9.11 9.97 20.01
CA LYS A 194 -10.32 10.02 19.18
C LYS A 194 -10.05 9.73 17.71
N ILE A 195 -8.78 9.64 17.31
CA ILE A 195 -8.39 9.25 15.94
C ILE A 195 -8.82 7.79 15.72
N ASP A 196 -9.62 7.57 14.67
CA ASP A 196 -10.00 6.23 14.23
C ASP A 196 -8.98 5.65 13.25
N HIS A 197 -8.51 6.44 12.28
CA HIS A 197 -7.56 6.01 11.25
C HIS A 197 -6.77 7.18 10.66
N PHE A 198 -5.75 6.86 9.87
CA PHE A 198 -5.00 7.78 9.04
C PHE A 198 -5.25 7.50 7.56
N ILE A 199 -5.19 8.57 6.75
CA ILE A 199 -5.15 8.51 5.29
C ILE A 199 -3.76 8.99 4.85
N MET A 200 -3.01 8.12 4.19
CA MET A 200 -1.75 8.47 3.52
C MET A 200 -2.01 8.67 2.03
N GLU A 201 -1.54 9.79 1.50
CA GLU A 201 -1.50 10.05 0.07
C GLU A 201 -0.06 10.10 -0.43
N TYR A 202 0.18 9.53 -1.61
CA TYR A 202 1.48 9.60 -2.26
C TYR A 202 1.39 9.92 -3.75
N ARG A 203 2.47 10.47 -4.32
CA ARG A 203 2.59 10.63 -5.78
C ARG A 203 4.03 10.68 -6.27
N LYS A 204 4.26 10.06 -7.43
CA LYS A 204 5.56 10.01 -8.12
C LYS A 204 5.90 11.35 -8.79
N THR A 205 7.15 11.82 -8.67
CA THR A 205 7.64 13.07 -9.28
C THR A 205 9.10 12.97 -9.76
N ASN A 206 9.47 13.84 -10.70
CA ASN A 206 10.86 14.02 -11.14
C ASN A 206 11.49 15.34 -10.65
N PHE A 207 10.80 16.05 -9.76
CA PHE A 207 11.27 17.28 -9.12
C PHE A 207 11.46 17.05 -7.62
N ASP A 208 12.57 17.55 -7.10
CA ASP A 208 12.84 17.60 -5.66
C ASP A 208 11.96 18.65 -4.97
N GLY A 209 11.69 18.43 -3.68
CA GLY A 209 10.89 19.29 -2.82
C GLY A 209 9.40 19.36 -3.15
N LEU A 210 8.75 20.35 -2.53
CA LEU A 210 7.30 20.46 -2.40
C LEU A 210 6.51 20.33 -3.74
N PRO A 211 5.33 19.67 -3.72
CA PRO A 211 4.38 19.64 -4.82
C PRO A 211 4.16 21.01 -5.49
N ARG A 212 4.62 21.14 -6.74
CA ARG A 212 4.38 22.34 -7.54
C ARG A 212 2.90 22.46 -7.85
N VAL A 213 2.30 23.63 -7.62
CA VAL A 213 0.85 23.88 -7.79
C VAL A 213 0.33 23.58 -9.22
N LYS A 214 1.22 23.58 -10.23
CA LYS A 214 0.89 23.22 -11.64
C LYS A 214 1.11 21.75 -12.00
N ASP A 215 1.51 20.90 -11.06
CA ASP A 215 1.74 19.47 -11.31
C ASP A 215 0.45 18.71 -10.98
N GLU A 216 -0.44 18.62 -11.97
CA GLU A 216 -1.80 18.04 -11.93
C GLU A 216 -1.84 16.52 -11.67
N ARG A 217 -0.70 15.90 -11.33
CA ARG A 217 -0.63 14.49 -10.93
C ARG A 217 -1.53 14.24 -9.71
N CYS A 218 -2.57 13.44 -9.93
CA CYS A 218 -3.41 12.91 -8.88
C CYS A 218 -2.57 12.25 -7.78
N TRP A 219 -3.02 12.35 -6.54
CA TRP A 219 -2.50 11.56 -5.44
C TRP A 219 -3.10 10.16 -5.47
N GLU A 220 -2.27 9.15 -5.26
CA GLU A 220 -2.71 7.79 -4.96
C GLU A 220 -3.02 7.72 -3.45
N VAL A 221 -4.18 7.19 -3.09
CA VAL A 221 -4.73 7.25 -1.71
C VAL A 221 -4.68 5.87 -1.06
N ILE A 222 -4.12 5.80 0.15
CA ILE A 222 -4.21 4.68 1.08
C ILE A 222 -5.01 5.13 2.30
N ASP A 223 -6.07 4.39 2.60
CA ASP A 223 -7.08 4.71 3.61
C ASP A 223 -7.13 3.62 4.71
N ASN A 224 -7.81 3.90 5.82
CA ASN A 224 -8.02 3.00 6.95
C ASN A 224 -6.72 2.49 7.63
N ILE A 225 -5.64 3.28 7.58
CA ILE A 225 -4.39 2.95 8.26
C ILE A 225 -4.59 3.14 9.78
N LYS A 226 -4.51 2.06 10.56
CA LYS A 226 -4.68 2.10 12.03
C LYS A 226 -3.39 2.34 12.82
N GLY A 227 -2.22 2.25 12.17
CA GLY A 227 -0.91 2.51 12.77
C GLY A 227 -0.36 3.90 12.40
N THR A 228 0.75 4.27 13.02
CA THR A 228 1.51 5.50 12.74
C THR A 228 2.62 5.32 11.71
N GLU A 229 2.62 4.19 11.00
CA GLU A 229 3.52 3.87 9.91
C GLU A 229 2.77 3.11 8.80
N TYR A 230 3.29 3.18 7.57
CA TYR A 230 2.82 2.36 6.45
C TYR A 230 3.95 2.08 5.46
N THR A 231 3.98 0.85 4.92
CA THR A 231 4.97 0.44 3.91
C THR A 231 4.31 0.07 2.58
N LEU A 232 4.55 0.88 1.55
CA LEU A 232 4.30 0.48 0.16
C LEU A 232 5.40 -0.47 -0.28
N SER A 233 5.07 -1.58 -0.94
CA SER A 233 6.03 -2.59 -1.40
C SER A 233 5.83 -2.96 -2.87
N GLY A 234 6.89 -3.49 -3.50
CA GLY A 234 6.85 -3.90 -4.91
C GLY A 234 6.77 -2.74 -5.92
N LEU A 235 7.12 -1.53 -5.51
CA LEU A 235 7.02 -0.32 -6.34
C LEU A 235 8.08 -0.31 -7.45
N LYS A 236 7.66 -0.10 -8.71
CA LYS A 236 8.60 0.34 -9.75
C LYS A 236 8.93 1.81 -9.53
N PHE A 237 10.21 2.10 -9.26
CA PHE A 237 10.73 3.46 -9.13
C PHE A 237 11.08 4.02 -10.51
N ASP A 238 10.05 4.43 -11.26
CA ASP A 238 10.13 5.04 -12.59
C ASP A 238 10.34 6.57 -12.57
N SER A 239 10.32 7.16 -11.38
CA SER A 239 10.47 8.60 -11.13
C SER A 239 11.53 8.83 -10.05
N LYS A 240 12.20 9.98 -10.06
CA LYS A 240 13.33 10.26 -9.16
C LYS A 240 12.95 10.40 -7.68
N TYR A 241 11.72 10.83 -7.39
CA TYR A 241 11.23 10.99 -6.03
C TYR A 241 9.76 10.57 -5.94
N MET A 242 9.30 10.32 -4.71
CA MET A 242 7.89 10.23 -4.36
C MET A 242 7.58 11.24 -3.25
N ASN A 243 6.48 11.98 -3.38
CA ASN A 243 5.94 12.80 -2.29
C ASN A 243 4.94 11.99 -1.49
N PHE A 244 4.89 12.24 -0.18
CA PHE A 244 3.96 11.62 0.76
C PHE A 244 3.37 12.68 1.69
N ARG A 245 2.08 12.57 2.00
CA ARG A 245 1.39 13.38 3.02
C ARG A 245 0.39 12.52 3.77
N VAL A 246 0.16 12.78 5.05
CA VAL A 246 -0.74 11.97 5.89
C VAL A 246 -1.71 12.89 6.63
N ARG A 247 -2.97 12.49 6.79
CA ARG A 247 -3.92 13.15 7.69
C ARG A 247 -4.52 12.16 8.68
N ALA A 248 -4.85 12.64 9.88
CA ALA A 248 -5.59 11.89 10.89
C ALA A 248 -7.10 12.09 10.71
N CYS A 249 -7.89 11.05 10.95
CA CYS A 249 -9.34 11.06 10.82
C CYS A 249 -9.99 10.51 12.09
N ASN A 250 -11.07 11.13 12.55
CA ASN A 250 -11.97 10.58 13.58
C ASN A 250 -13.34 10.26 12.98
N LYS A 251 -14.29 9.75 13.80
CA LYS A 251 -15.65 9.42 13.36
C LYS A 251 -16.34 10.52 12.53
N ALA A 252 -16.10 11.80 12.87
CA ALA A 252 -16.86 12.93 12.31
C ALA A 252 -16.12 13.71 11.22
N VAL A 253 -14.77 13.74 11.25
CA VAL A 253 -14.00 14.59 10.33
C VAL A 253 -12.57 14.09 10.10
N ALA A 254 -12.09 14.28 8.87
CA ALA A 254 -10.68 14.16 8.50
C ALA A 254 -9.97 15.51 8.72
N GLY A 255 -8.88 15.50 9.47
CA GLY A 255 -8.04 16.67 9.71
C GLY A 255 -7.25 17.12 8.47
N ASP A 256 -6.48 18.18 8.64
CA ASP A 256 -5.54 18.65 7.63
C ASP A 256 -4.43 17.61 7.37
N TYR A 257 -3.88 17.64 6.16
CA TYR A 257 -2.68 16.85 5.84
C TYR A 257 -1.44 17.46 6.47
N SER A 258 -0.50 16.60 6.81
CA SER A 258 0.89 16.93 7.13
C SER A 258 1.52 17.80 6.04
N ASP A 259 2.57 18.54 6.41
CA ASP A 259 3.55 18.97 5.42
C ASP A 259 4.03 17.75 4.60
N PRO A 260 4.13 17.83 3.27
CA PRO A 260 4.47 16.68 2.44
C PRO A 260 5.99 16.44 2.44
N VAL A 261 6.41 15.22 2.78
CA VAL A 261 7.81 14.80 2.64
C VAL A 261 8.09 14.36 1.20
N THR A 262 9.29 14.66 0.69
CA THR A 262 9.79 14.16 -0.60
C THR A 262 10.90 13.14 -0.33
N LEU A 263 10.72 11.89 -0.75
CA LEU A 263 11.69 10.80 -0.57
C LEU A 263 12.31 10.40 -1.92
N GLU A 264 13.64 10.23 -1.97
CA GLU A 264 14.38 9.96 -3.21
C GLU A 264 14.36 8.46 -3.59
N THR A 265 13.76 8.15 -4.74
CA THR A 265 13.54 6.79 -5.23
C THR A 265 14.59 6.39 -6.28
N ARG A 266 15.86 6.33 -5.87
CA ARG A 266 17.00 6.01 -6.75
C ARG A 266 16.90 4.61 -7.39
N ALA A 267 16.65 4.56 -8.69
CA ALA A 267 16.69 3.35 -9.51
C ALA A 267 17.06 3.64 -10.96
N LEU A 268 17.73 2.69 -11.64
CA LEU A 268 18.03 2.82 -13.06
C LEU A 268 16.80 2.44 -13.90
N ASN A 269 16.28 3.40 -14.64
CA ASN A 269 15.31 3.15 -15.71
C ASN A 269 16.02 3.35 -17.05
N PHE A 270 15.87 2.38 -17.92
CA PHE A 270 16.33 2.42 -19.30
C PHE A 270 15.37 1.60 -20.16
N SER A 271 15.28 1.95 -21.44
CA SER A 271 14.62 1.15 -22.47
C SER A 271 15.67 0.61 -23.45
N LEU A 272 15.26 -0.34 -24.30
CA LEU A 272 16.14 -0.90 -25.32
C LEU A 272 16.23 0.02 -26.54
N ASP A 273 17.45 0.44 -26.89
CA ASP A 273 17.70 1.29 -28.05
C ASP A 273 17.59 0.49 -29.35
N ASN A 274 16.38 0.47 -29.92
CA ASN A 274 16.10 -0.11 -31.24
C ASN A 274 17.00 0.49 -32.35
N SER A 275 17.52 1.72 -32.22
CA SER A 275 18.45 2.28 -33.22
C SER A 275 19.83 1.59 -33.25
N SER A 276 20.28 1.05 -32.11
CA SER A 276 21.45 0.18 -32.02
C SER A 276 21.20 -1.26 -32.52
N SER A 277 19.95 -1.74 -32.46
CA SER A 277 19.65 -3.17 -32.55
C SER A 277 20.03 -3.84 -33.88
N HIS A 278 20.59 -5.05 -33.82
CA HIS A 278 20.81 -5.89 -34.99
C HIS A 278 19.51 -6.16 -35.77
N LEU A 279 19.57 -6.25 -37.11
CA LEU A 279 18.38 -6.38 -37.97
C LEU A 279 17.54 -7.65 -37.72
N ASN A 280 18.13 -8.69 -37.12
CA ASN A 280 17.48 -9.92 -36.67
C ASN A 280 17.02 -9.87 -35.20
N LEU A 281 16.85 -8.68 -34.61
CA LEU A 281 16.24 -8.48 -33.31
C LEU A 281 14.95 -7.66 -33.44
N LYS A 282 13.84 -8.22 -32.98
CA LYS A 282 12.62 -7.48 -32.65
C LYS A 282 12.81 -6.88 -31.26
N VAL A 283 12.61 -5.56 -31.13
CA VAL A 283 12.86 -4.81 -29.88
C VAL A 283 11.60 -4.05 -29.49
N GLU A 284 11.20 -4.24 -28.23
CA GLU A 284 10.15 -3.53 -27.50
C GLU A 284 10.76 -2.96 -26.21
N ASP A 285 10.10 -2.00 -25.55
CA ASP A 285 10.69 -1.15 -24.51
C ASP A 285 11.43 -1.89 -23.38
N SER A 286 11.02 -3.13 -23.07
CA SER A 286 11.67 -4.00 -22.07
C SER A 286 11.76 -5.47 -22.52
N CYS A 287 11.72 -5.74 -23.82
CA CYS A 287 11.84 -7.10 -24.37
C CYS A 287 12.60 -7.12 -25.71
N VAL A 288 13.43 -8.13 -25.92
CA VAL A 288 14.15 -8.35 -27.19
C VAL A 288 14.06 -9.81 -27.60
N GLU A 289 13.68 -10.05 -28.85
CA GLU A 289 13.44 -11.38 -29.42
C GLU A 289 14.22 -11.54 -30.72
N TRP A 290 14.85 -12.70 -30.92
CA TRP A 290 15.58 -13.00 -32.16
C TRP A 290 14.62 -13.43 -33.27
N ASP A 291 14.54 -12.65 -34.34
CA ASP A 291 13.75 -12.95 -35.54
C ASP A 291 14.64 -13.53 -36.65
N PRO A 292 14.45 -14.80 -37.08
CA PRO A 292 15.20 -15.39 -38.19
C PRO A 292 14.97 -14.68 -39.53
N THR A 293 13.85 -13.97 -39.72
CA THR A 293 13.49 -13.31 -40.99
C THR A 293 14.10 -11.91 -41.15
N GLY A 294 14.54 -11.30 -40.05
CA GLY A 294 15.13 -9.95 -40.04
C GLY A 294 14.15 -8.86 -40.49
N GLY A 295 12.90 -8.94 -40.02
CA GLY A 295 11.78 -8.04 -40.33
C GLY A 295 11.15 -8.25 -41.71
N LYS A 296 11.69 -9.13 -42.56
CA LYS A 296 11.31 -9.23 -43.99
C LYS A 296 10.00 -9.99 -44.25
N GLY A 297 9.33 -10.49 -43.21
CA GLY A 297 8.11 -11.29 -43.35
C GLY A 297 6.82 -10.53 -43.63
N GLN A 298 6.71 -9.24 -43.25
CA GLN A 298 5.41 -8.57 -43.11
C GLN A 298 5.04 -7.57 -44.23
N GLU A 299 6.00 -7.14 -45.07
CA GLU A 299 5.76 -6.19 -46.17
C GLU A 299 5.61 -6.87 -47.55
N SER A 300 4.63 -7.76 -47.74
CA SER A 300 4.29 -8.24 -49.10
C SER A 300 2.87 -8.79 -49.31
N LYS A 301 2.16 -8.12 -50.23
CA LYS A 301 1.07 -8.64 -51.08
C LYS A 301 -0.24 -9.09 -50.42
N ILE A 302 -1.00 -8.12 -49.93
CA ILE A 302 -2.42 -8.07 -50.29
C ILE A 302 -2.54 -7.29 -51.61
N LYS A 303 -2.60 -8.00 -52.75
CA LYS A 303 -3.21 -7.45 -53.97
C LYS A 303 -3.67 -8.57 -54.91
N GLY A 304 -4.99 -8.67 -55.09
CA GLY A 304 -5.63 -9.59 -56.03
C GLY A 304 -5.24 -9.32 -57.48
N LYS A 305 -5.45 -10.32 -58.34
CA LYS A 305 -4.92 -10.39 -59.71
C LYS A 305 -6.07 -10.58 -60.71
N GLU A 306 -6.71 -9.50 -61.11
CA GLU A 306 -7.71 -9.49 -62.17
C GLU A 306 -7.19 -8.79 -63.43
N ASN A 307 -7.81 -9.09 -64.58
CA ASN A 307 -7.17 -8.98 -65.89
C ASN A 307 -7.89 -8.00 -66.85
N LYS A 308 -7.15 -7.54 -67.87
CA LYS A 308 -7.43 -6.32 -68.65
C LYS A 308 -8.77 -6.27 -69.41
N GLY A 309 -9.41 -5.09 -69.37
CA GLY A 309 -10.21 -4.51 -70.47
C GLY A 309 -11.26 -3.49 -70.02
N SER A 310 -11.66 -2.46 -70.79
CA SER A 310 -11.00 -1.80 -71.94
C SER A 310 -11.72 -0.47 -72.32
N VAL A 311 -11.03 0.42 -73.04
CA VAL A 311 -11.55 1.57 -73.87
C VAL A 311 -12.22 2.82 -73.21
N HIS A 312 -11.56 4.00 -73.38
CA HIS A 312 -12.13 5.37 -73.54
C HIS A 312 -12.82 6.12 -72.35
N VAL A 313 -12.98 7.47 -72.33
CA VAL A 313 -12.58 8.56 -73.28
C VAL A 313 -12.09 9.86 -72.58
N THR A 314 -11.55 10.79 -73.38
CA THR A 314 -11.03 12.18 -73.14
C THR A 314 -11.86 13.11 -72.21
N SER A 315 -11.42 14.30 -71.73
CA SER A 315 -10.75 15.39 -72.50
C SER A 315 -10.35 16.67 -71.69
N LEU A 316 -9.71 17.64 -72.40
CA LEU A 316 -9.49 19.09 -72.11
C LEU A 316 -8.53 19.46 -70.94
N LYS A 317 -7.33 20.04 -71.19
CA LYS A 317 -6.97 21.47 -71.47
C LYS A 317 -7.23 22.40 -70.26
N LYS A 318 -6.32 23.30 -69.81
CA LYS A 318 -5.27 24.14 -70.46
C LYS A 318 -4.16 24.48 -69.39
N HIS A 319 -3.13 25.35 -69.49
CA HIS A 319 -2.72 26.37 -70.47
C HIS A 319 -1.16 26.55 -70.66
N THR A 320 -0.54 27.63 -70.15
CA THR A 320 0.79 28.24 -70.47
C THR A 320 1.23 29.17 -69.31
N SER A 321 2.47 29.70 -69.11
CA SER A 321 3.83 29.51 -69.69
C SER A 321 4.87 30.33 -68.89
N GLY A 322 6.14 29.92 -68.81
CA GLY A 322 7.24 30.79 -68.33
C GLY A 322 8.55 30.06 -67.96
N THR A 323 9.59 30.19 -68.78
CA THR A 323 10.96 29.64 -68.63
C THR A 323 11.96 30.60 -69.32
N PRO A 324 13.30 30.39 -69.41
CA PRO A 324 14.15 29.31 -68.85
C PRO A 324 15.48 29.76 -68.19
N SER A 325 16.20 28.82 -67.55
CA SER A 325 17.68 28.77 -67.55
C SER A 325 18.19 27.41 -67.02
N PRO A 326 18.76 26.52 -67.86
CA PRO A 326 19.08 25.14 -67.46
C PRO A 326 20.57 24.90 -67.16
N LYS A 327 20.87 24.11 -66.12
CA LYS A 327 22.17 23.42 -65.96
C LYS A 327 22.02 21.96 -65.50
N ARG A 328 22.26 21.04 -66.45
CA ARG A 328 22.83 19.68 -66.33
C ARG A 328 22.45 18.76 -65.15
N THR A 329 21.79 17.64 -65.53
CA THR A 329 22.07 16.23 -65.10
C THR A 329 22.09 15.90 -63.58
N SER A 330 21.32 14.95 -63.01
CA SER A 330 20.68 13.74 -63.52
C SER A 330 20.20 12.86 -62.34
N VAL A 331 19.32 11.89 -62.59
CA VAL A 331 18.94 10.71 -61.76
C VAL A 331 18.16 10.94 -60.43
N GLY A 332 16.84 10.73 -60.51
CA GLY A 332 16.12 9.79 -59.63
C GLY A 332 15.89 10.15 -58.14
N SER A 333 14.90 10.98 -57.86
CA SER A 333 14.38 11.20 -56.49
C SER A 333 13.57 10.01 -55.96
N ARG A 334 14.25 9.06 -55.29
CA ARG A 334 13.61 8.08 -54.38
C ARG A 334 13.26 8.77 -53.05
N PRO A 335 12.17 8.38 -52.35
CA PRO A 335 11.90 8.91 -51.00
C PRO A 335 13.09 8.70 -50.04
N PRO A 336 13.32 9.61 -49.08
CA PRO A 336 14.46 9.52 -48.17
C PRO A 336 14.35 8.26 -47.31
N ALA A 337 15.32 7.36 -47.45
CA ALA A 337 15.41 6.17 -46.61
C ALA A 337 15.62 6.56 -45.13
N VAL A 338 14.99 5.81 -44.22
CA VAL A 338 15.10 6.00 -42.77
C VAL A 338 16.58 5.92 -42.36
N ARG A 339 17.09 6.98 -41.71
CA ARG A 339 18.53 7.11 -41.40
C ARG A 339 19.05 6.06 -40.40
N GLY A 340 18.16 5.43 -39.63
CA GLY A 340 18.45 4.45 -38.57
C GLY A 340 18.98 3.08 -39.02
N SER A 341 19.70 3.01 -40.15
CA SER A 341 20.42 1.82 -40.62
C SER A 341 21.94 1.91 -40.43
N ARG A 342 22.51 3.09 -40.19
CA ARG A 342 23.98 3.25 -40.15
C ARG A 342 24.61 2.78 -38.84
N ASP A 343 23.85 2.78 -37.74
CA ASP A 343 24.38 2.64 -36.38
C ASP A 343 24.01 1.33 -35.68
N ARG A 344 23.29 0.47 -36.38
CA ARG A 344 22.95 -0.90 -35.94
C ARG A 344 24.16 -1.83 -35.89
N PHE A 345 24.13 -2.79 -34.95
CA PHE A 345 25.01 -3.96 -35.00
C PHE A 345 24.74 -4.83 -36.23
N THR A 346 25.74 -5.57 -36.69
CA THR A 346 25.73 -6.33 -37.94
C THR A 346 26.63 -7.59 -37.87
N GLY A 347 26.38 -8.56 -38.74
CA GLY A 347 27.13 -9.81 -38.81
C GLY A 347 26.69 -10.79 -37.73
N GLU A 348 27.63 -11.31 -36.94
CA GLU A 348 27.33 -12.19 -35.81
C GLU A 348 27.04 -11.43 -34.50
N SER A 349 27.12 -10.08 -34.50
CA SER A 349 26.77 -9.28 -33.32
C SER A 349 25.25 -9.07 -33.27
N TYR A 350 24.54 -10.10 -32.78
CA TYR A 350 23.09 -10.05 -32.53
C TYR A 350 22.77 -9.22 -31.27
N THR A 351 23.20 -7.95 -31.25
CA THR A 351 23.27 -7.10 -30.06
C THR A 351 22.26 -5.94 -30.09
N VAL A 352 21.80 -5.55 -28.90
CA VAL A 352 21.07 -4.31 -28.60
C VAL A 352 21.59 -3.72 -27.28
N LEU A 353 21.58 -2.39 -27.15
CA LEU A 353 22.02 -1.68 -25.96
C LEU A 353 20.83 -1.01 -25.23
N GLY A 354 21.01 -0.66 -23.97
CA GLY A 354 20.15 0.29 -23.27
C GLY A 354 20.39 1.73 -23.74
N ASP A 355 19.34 2.55 -23.76
CA ASP A 355 19.41 3.96 -24.13
C ASP A 355 20.25 4.81 -23.15
N THR A 356 20.05 4.53 -21.86
CA THR A 356 20.53 5.31 -20.72
C THR A 356 21.91 4.86 -20.28
N ALA A 357 22.82 5.82 -20.14
CA ALA A 357 24.19 5.57 -19.70
C ALA A 357 24.31 5.60 -18.18
N ILE A 358 25.20 4.75 -17.66
CA ILE A 358 25.69 4.77 -16.29
C ILE A 358 27.03 5.52 -16.29
N GLU A 359 27.08 6.61 -15.51
CA GLU A 359 28.22 7.54 -15.47
C GLU A 359 28.74 7.80 -14.03
N ASN A 360 28.06 7.26 -13.03
CA ASN A 360 28.35 7.33 -11.59
C ASN A 360 27.42 6.37 -10.84
N GLY A 361 27.74 6.08 -9.59
CA GLY A 361 26.86 5.41 -8.63
C GLY A 361 26.67 3.90 -8.84
N GLN A 362 25.72 3.37 -8.06
CA GLN A 362 25.38 1.95 -7.99
C GLN A 362 24.00 1.67 -8.58
N HIS A 363 23.92 0.76 -9.54
CA HIS A 363 22.71 0.45 -10.31
C HIS A 363 22.42 -1.04 -10.35
N TYR A 364 21.15 -1.41 -10.45
CA TYR A 364 20.69 -2.79 -10.54
C TYR A 364 19.52 -2.94 -11.52
N TRP A 365 19.52 -4.04 -12.26
CA TRP A 365 18.40 -4.48 -13.08
C TRP A 365 18.40 -6.00 -13.18
N GLU A 366 17.27 -6.60 -13.55
CA GLU A 366 17.17 -8.05 -13.70
C GLU A 366 16.76 -8.44 -15.13
N VAL A 367 17.21 -9.61 -15.58
CA VAL A 367 17.01 -10.14 -16.93
C VAL A 367 16.49 -11.57 -16.87
N LYS A 368 15.31 -11.82 -17.43
CA LYS A 368 14.72 -13.15 -17.57
C LYS A 368 14.90 -13.66 -19.00
N ALA A 369 15.32 -14.92 -19.15
CA ALA A 369 15.30 -15.59 -20.46
C ALA A 369 13.89 -16.13 -20.77
N GLN A 370 13.47 -16.02 -22.03
CA GLN A 370 12.26 -16.71 -22.51
C GLN A 370 12.50 -18.23 -22.58
N LYS A 371 11.43 -19.03 -22.49
CA LYS A 371 11.50 -20.50 -22.36
C LYS A 371 12.14 -21.21 -23.55
N ASP A 372 12.12 -20.58 -24.71
CA ASP A 372 12.70 -21.07 -25.96
C ASP A 372 14.16 -20.63 -26.17
N CYS A 373 14.63 -19.60 -25.44
CA CYS A 373 15.95 -18.99 -25.62
C CYS A 373 17.10 -20.00 -25.57
N LYS A 374 17.95 -20.01 -26.61
CA LYS A 374 19.05 -20.99 -26.76
C LYS A 374 20.43 -20.41 -26.56
N SER A 375 20.67 -19.13 -26.89
CA SER A 375 21.91 -18.47 -26.50
C SER A 375 21.73 -16.98 -26.31
N TYR A 376 22.33 -16.45 -25.24
CA TYR A 376 22.28 -15.04 -24.95
C TYR A 376 23.50 -14.56 -24.15
N SER A 377 23.73 -13.25 -24.12
CA SER A 377 24.66 -12.59 -23.20
C SER A 377 24.01 -11.38 -22.55
N VAL A 378 24.36 -11.16 -21.30
CA VAL A 378 23.92 -10.03 -20.47
C VAL A 378 25.15 -9.36 -19.86
N GLY A 379 25.20 -8.03 -19.89
CA GLY A 379 26.25 -7.29 -19.20
C GLY A 379 26.21 -5.80 -19.52
N VAL A 380 27.39 -5.20 -19.66
CA VAL A 380 27.56 -3.79 -20.04
C VAL A 380 28.64 -3.61 -21.12
N ALA A 381 28.52 -2.53 -21.88
CA ALA A 381 29.52 -2.10 -22.86
C ALA A 381 29.67 -0.58 -22.87
N TYR A 382 30.79 -0.07 -23.37
CA TYR A 382 30.89 1.34 -23.73
C TYR A 382 30.02 1.63 -24.98
N LYS A 383 29.44 2.84 -25.07
CA LYS A 383 28.71 3.29 -26.28
C LYS A 383 29.56 3.30 -27.57
N THR A 384 30.87 3.11 -27.45
CA THR A 384 31.86 3.01 -28.55
C THR A 384 32.14 1.58 -29.02
N LEU A 385 31.36 0.58 -28.59
CA LEU A 385 31.47 -0.81 -29.08
C LEU A 385 31.32 -0.89 -30.62
N GLY A 386 32.19 -1.63 -31.29
CA GLY A 386 32.18 -1.75 -32.74
C GLY A 386 30.99 -2.56 -33.24
N LYS A 387 30.45 -2.19 -34.41
CA LYS A 387 29.19 -2.75 -34.94
C LYS A 387 29.26 -4.23 -35.34
N PHE A 388 30.46 -4.80 -35.39
CA PHE A 388 30.72 -6.23 -35.62
C PHE A 388 31.15 -6.96 -34.34
N ASP A 389 31.38 -6.24 -33.24
CA ASP A 389 31.91 -6.81 -31.99
C ASP A 389 30.80 -7.51 -31.21
N GLN A 390 31.02 -8.77 -30.86
CA GLN A 390 30.15 -9.50 -29.93
C GLN A 390 30.55 -9.19 -28.48
N LEU A 391 29.57 -9.17 -27.57
CA LEU A 391 29.82 -8.92 -26.16
C LEU A 391 30.86 -9.89 -25.57
N GLY A 392 31.86 -9.32 -24.90
CA GLY A 392 32.99 -10.01 -24.28
C GLY A 392 34.15 -10.36 -25.22
N LYS A 393 34.07 -10.10 -26.54
CA LYS A 393 35.23 -10.23 -27.45
C LYS A 393 36.21 -9.06 -27.32
N THR A 394 35.75 -7.88 -26.94
CA THR A 394 36.58 -6.66 -26.80
C THR A 394 36.90 -6.31 -25.35
N ASN A 395 37.88 -5.42 -25.16
CA ASN A 395 38.12 -4.72 -23.89
C ASN A 395 37.06 -3.62 -23.58
N THR A 396 36.09 -3.39 -24.47
CA THR A 396 35.01 -2.41 -24.32
C THR A 396 33.68 -3.00 -23.84
N SER A 397 33.64 -4.30 -23.54
CA SER A 397 32.43 -4.99 -23.06
C SER A 397 32.74 -6.08 -22.02
N TRP A 398 31.84 -6.25 -21.05
CA TRP A 398 31.89 -7.25 -19.98
C TRP A 398 30.53 -7.92 -19.88
N CYS A 399 30.47 -9.25 -20.00
CA CYS A 399 29.20 -9.97 -19.93
C CYS A 399 29.34 -11.36 -19.32
N VAL A 400 28.20 -11.91 -18.89
CA VAL A 400 28.00 -13.36 -18.84
C VAL A 400 27.36 -13.84 -20.15
N HIS A 401 27.59 -15.10 -20.48
CA HIS A 401 27.07 -15.77 -21.67
C HIS A 401 26.48 -17.12 -21.28
N VAL A 402 25.30 -17.40 -21.83
CA VAL A 402 24.58 -18.66 -21.69
C VAL A 402 24.40 -19.27 -23.08
N ASN A 403 24.63 -20.57 -23.19
CA ASN A 403 24.29 -21.36 -24.37
C ASN A 403 23.70 -22.70 -23.91
N SER A 404 22.60 -23.09 -24.56
CA SER A 404 21.77 -24.27 -24.28
C SER A 404 21.38 -25.00 -25.58
N TRP A 405 22.18 -24.87 -26.64
CA TRP A 405 21.87 -25.46 -27.96
C TRP A 405 22.31 -26.93 -28.09
N LEU A 406 23.43 -27.31 -27.47
CA LEU A 406 23.95 -28.70 -27.43
C LEU A 406 24.42 -29.12 -26.03
N GLN A 407 25.05 -28.20 -25.30
CA GLN A 407 25.45 -28.36 -23.91
C GLN A 407 25.09 -27.08 -23.16
N ASN A 408 24.52 -27.21 -21.96
CA ASN A 408 24.31 -26.06 -21.08
C ASN A 408 25.68 -25.55 -20.61
N THR A 409 26.04 -24.34 -21.03
CA THR A 409 27.29 -23.68 -20.66
C THR A 409 27.00 -22.28 -20.16
N PHE A 410 27.69 -21.89 -19.09
CA PHE A 410 27.62 -20.58 -18.48
C PHE A 410 29.05 -20.04 -18.32
N ALA A 411 29.31 -18.84 -18.80
CA ALA A 411 30.66 -18.28 -18.81
C ALA A 411 30.69 -16.76 -18.68
N ALA A 412 31.64 -16.24 -17.92
CA ALA A 412 32.02 -14.84 -17.93
C ALA A 412 32.98 -14.55 -19.11
N LYS A 413 32.75 -13.46 -19.82
CA LYS A 413 33.53 -13.05 -21.01
C LYS A 413 33.95 -11.59 -20.95
N HIS A 414 35.22 -11.32 -21.21
CA HIS A 414 35.79 -9.98 -21.40
C HIS A 414 37.10 -10.05 -22.19
N ASN A 415 37.32 -9.16 -23.15
CA ASN A 415 38.58 -9.03 -23.89
C ASN A 415 39.12 -10.37 -24.46
N ASN A 416 38.23 -11.13 -25.12
CA ASN A 416 38.45 -12.51 -25.62
C ASN A 416 38.82 -13.56 -24.54
N LYS A 417 38.98 -13.20 -23.27
CA LYS A 417 39.11 -14.14 -22.16
C LYS A 417 37.72 -14.69 -21.83
N VAL A 418 37.64 -15.99 -21.63
CA VAL A 418 36.42 -16.71 -21.23
C VAL A 418 36.73 -17.50 -19.96
N LYS A 419 35.87 -17.40 -18.95
CA LYS A 419 35.91 -18.23 -17.74
C LYS A 419 34.57 -18.95 -17.60
N ALA A 420 34.59 -20.28 -17.61
CA ALA A 420 33.43 -21.08 -17.26
C ALA A 420 32.99 -20.80 -15.81
N LEU A 421 31.68 -20.91 -15.57
CA LEU A 421 31.05 -20.70 -14.26
C LEU A 421 30.40 -22.02 -13.85
N ASP A 422 30.97 -22.70 -12.86
CA ASP A 422 30.55 -24.03 -12.40
C ASP A 422 29.31 -23.95 -11.48
N VAL A 423 28.31 -23.16 -11.88
CA VAL A 423 27.04 -22.93 -11.18
C VAL A 423 25.87 -23.08 -12.16
N PRO A 424 24.68 -23.54 -11.71
CA PRO A 424 23.49 -23.58 -12.54
C PRO A 424 23.12 -22.19 -13.09
N VAL A 425 22.62 -22.15 -14.34
CA VAL A 425 22.03 -20.92 -14.90
C VAL A 425 20.70 -20.66 -14.20
N PRO A 426 20.50 -19.50 -13.53
CA PRO A 426 19.22 -19.18 -12.90
C PRO A 426 18.17 -18.76 -13.94
N GLU A 427 16.88 -18.85 -13.58
CA GLU A 427 15.78 -18.42 -14.45
C GLU A 427 15.84 -16.91 -14.76
N LYS A 428 16.37 -16.13 -13.82
CA LYS A 428 16.54 -14.67 -13.94
C LYS A 428 17.90 -14.24 -13.36
N ILE A 429 18.66 -13.49 -14.13
CA ILE A 429 19.98 -12.95 -13.75
C ILE A 429 19.81 -11.51 -13.29
N GLY A 430 20.23 -11.20 -12.06
CA GLY A 430 20.39 -9.84 -11.57
C GLY A 430 21.76 -9.29 -11.97
N VAL A 431 21.81 -8.05 -12.47
CA VAL A 431 23.05 -7.37 -12.86
C VAL A 431 23.23 -6.17 -11.95
N PHE A 432 24.38 -6.10 -11.28
CA PHE A 432 24.80 -5.00 -10.43
C PHE A 432 26.00 -4.30 -11.05
N CYS A 433 25.91 -2.98 -11.23
CA CYS A 433 27.02 -2.17 -11.68
C CYS A 433 27.31 -1.09 -10.62
N ASP A 434 28.49 -1.17 -10.01
CA ASP A 434 29.07 -0.08 -9.22
C ASP A 434 30.08 0.63 -10.10
N PHE A 435 29.70 1.79 -10.64
CA PHE A 435 30.55 2.54 -11.55
C PHE A 435 31.75 3.14 -10.82
N ASP A 436 31.52 3.70 -9.63
CA ASP A 436 32.53 4.42 -8.85
C ASP A 436 33.49 3.46 -8.14
N GLY A 437 32.96 2.35 -7.62
CA GLY A 437 33.73 1.23 -7.06
C GLY A 437 34.43 0.37 -8.12
N GLY A 438 34.10 0.53 -9.40
CA GLY A 438 34.72 -0.21 -10.50
C GLY A 438 34.39 -1.71 -10.51
N GLN A 439 33.11 -2.04 -10.39
CA GLN A 439 32.64 -3.42 -10.25
C GLN A 439 31.41 -3.73 -11.11
N LEU A 440 31.38 -4.92 -11.70
CA LEU A 440 30.20 -5.48 -12.36
C LEU A 440 29.98 -6.90 -11.84
N SER A 441 28.89 -7.10 -11.09
CA SER A 441 28.56 -8.38 -10.47
C SER A 441 27.24 -8.94 -10.99
N PHE A 442 27.17 -10.26 -11.14
CA PHE A 442 26.02 -10.99 -11.64
C PHE A 442 25.52 -11.92 -10.54
N TYR A 443 24.20 -11.93 -10.33
CA TYR A 443 23.53 -12.66 -9.26
C TYR A 443 22.41 -13.54 -9.81
N ASP A 444 22.08 -14.63 -9.11
CA ASP A 444 20.74 -15.20 -9.22
C ASP A 444 19.76 -14.16 -8.64
N ALA A 445 18.80 -13.71 -9.44
CA ALA A 445 17.84 -12.70 -9.02
C ALA A 445 16.86 -13.22 -7.96
N HIS A 446 16.68 -14.53 -7.80
CA HIS A 446 15.81 -15.09 -6.77
C HIS A 446 16.54 -15.30 -5.44
N SER A 447 17.61 -16.10 -5.41
CA SER A 447 18.36 -16.37 -4.17
C SER A 447 19.34 -15.27 -3.75
N LYS A 448 19.55 -14.25 -4.61
CA LYS A 448 20.57 -13.19 -4.48
C LYS A 448 22.01 -13.71 -4.29
N GLN A 449 22.28 -14.97 -4.65
CA GLN A 449 23.63 -15.56 -4.66
C GLN A 449 24.49 -14.98 -5.79
N LEU A 450 25.77 -14.76 -5.52
CA LEU A 450 26.75 -14.23 -6.49
C LEU A 450 27.16 -15.32 -7.48
N LEU A 451 27.00 -15.06 -8.78
CA LEU A 451 27.41 -15.94 -9.88
C LEU A 451 28.82 -15.59 -10.37
N TYR A 452 29.09 -14.29 -10.57
CA TYR A 452 30.38 -13.79 -11.01
C TYR A 452 30.58 -12.31 -10.69
N SER A 453 31.85 -11.87 -10.59
CA SER A 453 32.19 -10.46 -10.43
C SER A 453 33.44 -10.09 -11.27
N PHE A 454 33.30 -9.09 -12.13
CA PHE A 454 34.42 -8.38 -12.73
C PHE A 454 34.81 -7.21 -11.82
N LYS A 455 36.12 -7.02 -11.59
CA LYS A 455 36.68 -5.79 -10.99
C LYS A 455 37.42 -5.05 -12.10
N THR A 456 36.95 -3.86 -12.45
CA THR A 456 37.37 -3.12 -13.65
C THR A 456 37.14 -1.62 -13.46
N LYS A 457 38.15 -0.79 -13.72
CA LYS A 457 37.97 0.67 -13.71
C LYS A 457 37.34 1.10 -15.04
N PHE A 458 36.07 1.46 -15.03
CA PHE A 458 35.42 2.05 -16.19
C PHE A 458 36.09 3.39 -16.56
N THR A 459 36.39 3.57 -17.84
CA THR A 459 37.08 4.77 -18.38
C THR A 459 36.18 5.63 -19.25
N GLN A 460 34.95 5.16 -19.52
CA GLN A 460 33.89 5.83 -20.27
C GLN A 460 32.54 5.42 -19.66
N PRO A 461 31.46 6.20 -19.87
CA PRO A 461 30.09 5.77 -19.62
C PRO A 461 29.79 4.38 -20.20
N VAL A 462 29.17 3.53 -19.39
CA VAL A 462 28.70 2.20 -19.81
C VAL A 462 27.19 2.21 -20.03
N VAL A 463 26.71 1.34 -20.92
CA VAL A 463 25.29 1.02 -21.10
C VAL A 463 25.05 -0.46 -20.83
N PRO A 464 23.87 -0.85 -20.33
CA PRO A 464 23.39 -2.23 -20.39
C PRO A 464 23.51 -2.77 -21.82
N GLY A 465 24.01 -3.99 -21.96
CA GLY A 465 24.25 -4.62 -23.26
C GLY A 465 23.73 -6.05 -23.29
N PHE A 466 22.95 -6.36 -24.32
CA PHE A 466 22.28 -7.65 -24.48
C PHE A 466 22.58 -8.21 -25.87
N MET A 467 22.90 -9.49 -25.95
CA MET A 467 23.08 -10.21 -27.21
C MET A 467 22.19 -11.44 -27.19
N VAL A 468 21.42 -11.70 -28.25
CA VAL A 468 20.39 -12.75 -28.27
C VAL A 468 20.44 -13.52 -29.58
N TRP A 469 20.53 -14.85 -29.50
CA TRP A 469 20.54 -15.74 -30.65
C TRP A 469 19.65 -16.95 -30.39
N CYS A 470 18.51 -16.98 -31.10
CA CYS A 470 17.37 -17.89 -30.91
C CYS A 470 16.63 -17.71 -29.55
N GLY A 471 15.34 -17.33 -29.64
CA GLY A 471 14.47 -16.91 -28.54
C GLY A 471 14.71 -15.47 -28.08
N GLY A 472 14.28 -15.11 -26.86
CA GLY A 472 14.32 -13.73 -26.37
C GLY A 472 14.61 -13.54 -24.88
N LEU A 473 14.70 -12.27 -24.48
CA LEU A 473 14.93 -11.78 -23.11
C LEU A 473 13.87 -10.75 -22.72
N SER A 474 13.48 -10.75 -21.45
CA SER A 474 12.61 -9.73 -20.83
C SER A 474 13.34 -9.06 -19.66
N LEU A 475 13.18 -7.74 -19.53
CA LEU A 475 13.93 -6.91 -18.58
C LEU A 475 13.06 -6.43 -17.41
N SER A 476 13.68 -6.22 -16.25
CA SER A 476 13.09 -5.52 -15.10
C SER A 476 14.00 -4.37 -14.69
N THR A 477 13.52 -3.14 -14.97
CA THR A 477 14.19 -1.86 -14.70
C THR A 477 13.35 -1.04 -13.71
N GLY A 478 13.89 0.07 -13.19
CA GLY A 478 13.27 0.82 -12.09
C GLY A 478 13.42 0.10 -10.74
N MET A 479 14.49 -0.70 -10.60
CA MET A 479 14.84 -1.42 -9.37
C MET A 479 15.95 -0.71 -8.60
N GLN A 480 15.86 -0.72 -7.28
CA GLN A 480 16.97 -0.39 -6.39
C GLN A 480 18.02 -1.51 -6.41
N VAL A 481 19.23 -1.19 -5.97
CA VAL A 481 20.21 -2.20 -5.56
C VAL A 481 19.69 -2.89 -4.30
N PRO A 482 19.44 -4.22 -4.29
CA PRO A 482 18.88 -4.90 -3.13
C PRO A 482 19.82 -4.85 -1.91
N SER A 483 19.27 -4.79 -0.71
CA SER A 483 20.05 -4.70 0.53
C SER A 483 20.93 -5.92 0.77
N ALA A 484 20.49 -7.11 0.31
CA ALA A 484 21.31 -8.32 0.28
C ALA A 484 22.56 -8.15 -0.61
N VAL A 485 22.41 -7.58 -1.81
CA VAL A 485 23.52 -7.29 -2.74
C VAL A 485 24.50 -6.29 -2.12
N ARG A 486 23.99 -5.19 -1.54
CA ARG A 486 24.81 -4.19 -0.83
C ARG A 486 25.61 -4.80 0.34
N THR A 487 25.02 -5.75 1.05
CA THR A 487 25.65 -6.42 2.21
C THR A 487 26.79 -7.34 1.77
N LEU A 488 26.59 -8.14 0.71
CA LEU A 488 27.63 -9.03 0.15
C LEU A 488 28.88 -8.27 -0.32
N GLN A 489 28.73 -7.07 -0.89
CA GLN A 489 29.87 -6.24 -1.31
C GLN A 489 30.71 -5.72 -0.13
N LYS A 490 30.10 -5.51 1.04
CA LYS A 490 30.86 -5.16 2.26
C LYS A 490 31.74 -6.32 2.74
N SER A 491 31.29 -7.57 2.61
CA SER A 491 32.09 -8.74 2.96
C SER A 491 33.25 -9.00 1.99
N GLU A 492 33.07 -8.89 0.67
CA GLU A 492 34.18 -9.10 -0.29
C GLU A 492 35.34 -8.12 -0.07
N ASN A 493 35.03 -6.86 0.24
CA ASN A 493 36.06 -5.84 0.46
C ASN A 493 36.77 -5.96 1.82
N GLY A 494 36.26 -6.80 2.73
CA GLY A 494 36.91 -7.13 4.00
C GLY A 494 37.84 -8.35 3.96
N MET A 495 37.80 -9.17 2.90
CA MET A 495 38.58 -10.41 2.79
C MET A 495 39.43 -10.45 1.52
N THR A 496 40.66 -9.95 1.63
CA THR A 496 41.67 -9.98 0.55
C THR A 496 42.20 -11.40 0.32
N GLY A 497 41.53 -12.21 -0.51
CA GLY A 497 42.07 -13.49 -0.97
C GLY A 497 41.05 -14.50 -1.48
N SER A 498 40.52 -14.33 -2.69
CA SER A 498 39.80 -15.39 -3.41
C SER A 498 39.86 -15.20 -4.93
N THR A 499 40.02 -16.31 -5.66
CA THR A 499 40.53 -16.35 -7.05
C THR A 499 39.43 -16.34 -8.12
N SER A 500 38.67 -15.24 -8.23
CA SER A 500 37.53 -15.15 -9.16
C SER A 500 37.76 -14.30 -10.42
N SER A 501 38.44 -13.15 -10.34
CA SER A 501 38.40 -12.08 -11.36
C SER A 501 39.34 -12.26 -12.57
N LEU A 502 38.81 -12.02 -13.77
CA LEU A 502 39.57 -11.87 -15.01
C LEU A 502 40.25 -10.50 -15.08
N ASN A 503 41.41 -10.35 -14.42
CA ASN A 503 42.12 -9.07 -14.38
C ASN A 503 42.59 -8.61 -15.77
N ASN A 504 42.48 -7.30 -16.00
CA ASN A 504 43.14 -6.63 -17.11
C ASN A 504 44.63 -6.49 -16.83
N VAL A 505 45.44 -7.08 -17.70
CA VAL A 505 46.90 -6.88 -17.75
C VAL A 505 47.15 -6.07 -19.01
N THR A 506 47.69 -4.87 -18.84
CA THR A 506 48.07 -3.99 -19.95
C THR A 506 49.48 -4.31 -20.43
N GLN A 507 49.57 -4.89 -21.63
CA GLN A 507 50.69 -4.78 -22.57
C GLN A 507 50.10 -4.60 -23.97
#